data_AF-A0A5E4RQ01-F1
#
_entry.id   AF-A0A5E4RQ01-F1
#
_cell.length_a   1.000
_cell.length_b   1.000
_cell.length_c   1.000
_cell.angle_alpha   90.00
_cell.angle_beta   90.00
_cell.angle_gamma   90.00
#
_symmetry.space_group_name_H-M   'P 1'
#
loop_
_entity.id
_entity.type
_entity.pdbx_description
1 polymer ?
#
loop_
_entity_poly.entity_id
_entity_poly.type
_entity_poly.pdbx_seq_one_letter_code
_entity_poly.pdbx_strand_id
1 'polypeptide(L)'
;MNDLSHGHPTPPADAIVDISSDPARLDIGFIHHALSTQTHWAKDIPRVTLMRAIAHSLCFGAYATHVEGGAARQVGFARVITDRATFAYLADVFVDPSMRGLGIGKRLCESVLAHPALQGLRRFLLATTDAAGLYARYGFEPLDPVNKMMQIHRPDIYTGPQDAP
;
A
#
# COMPACT_ATOMS: atom_id res chain seq x y z
N MET A 1 6.43 38.90 5.97
CA MET A 1 7.25 37.78 6.44
C MET A 1 6.32 36.76 7.06
N ASN A 2 5.79 35.83 6.26
CA ASN A 2 4.95 34.74 6.76
C ASN A 2 5.78 33.47 6.68
N ASP A 3 6.15 32.95 7.84
CA ASP A 3 6.69 31.61 8.02
C ASP A 3 5.50 30.65 8.17
N LEU A 4 5.25 29.84 7.13
CA LEU A 4 4.33 28.71 7.16
C LEU A 4 5.17 27.42 7.09
N SER A 5 5.98 27.19 8.11
CA SER A 5 6.53 25.88 8.40
C SER A 5 5.49 25.06 9.19
N HIS A 6 4.55 24.45 8.47
CA HIS A 6 3.84 23.28 9.01
C HIS A 6 4.83 22.11 9.09
N GLY A 7 5.64 22.12 10.16
CA GLY A 7 6.48 20.99 10.52
C GLY A 7 5.60 19.78 10.74
N HIS A 8 5.75 18.76 9.88
CA HIS A 8 5.24 17.44 10.16
C HIS A 8 5.98 16.93 11.41
N PRO A 9 5.30 16.60 12.52
CA PRO A 9 5.97 16.09 13.69
C PRO A 9 6.76 14.83 13.29
N THR A 10 8.06 14.84 13.56
CA THR A 10 8.88 13.63 13.53
C THR A 10 8.19 12.63 14.46
N PRO A 11 7.74 11.46 13.98
CA PRO A 11 7.08 10.54 14.88
C PRO A 11 8.10 10.05 15.88
N PRO A 12 7.75 10.06 17.18
CA PRO A 12 8.66 9.59 18.20
C PRO A 12 8.91 8.09 17.98
N ALA A 13 10.15 7.69 18.21
CA ALA A 13 10.64 6.32 17.99
C ALA A 13 9.95 5.24 18.86
N ASP A 14 8.99 5.63 19.71
CA ASP A 14 8.26 4.82 20.67
C ASP A 14 6.86 4.37 20.19
N ALA A 15 6.45 4.76 18.98
CA ALA A 15 5.14 4.39 18.45
C ALA A 15 4.98 2.87 18.32
N ILE A 16 3.96 2.32 18.99
CA ILE A 16 3.55 0.93 18.86
C ILE A 16 2.75 0.81 17.58
N VAL A 17 3.20 -0.06 16.68
CA VAL A 17 2.53 -0.29 15.39
C VAL A 17 1.92 -1.69 15.36
N ASP A 18 0.67 -1.78 14.92
CA ASP A 18 -0.08 -3.02 14.67
C ASP A 18 -0.39 -3.15 13.18
N ILE A 19 -0.41 -4.39 12.65
CA ILE A 19 -0.80 -4.68 11.26
C ILE A 19 -2.05 -5.54 11.27
N SER A 20 -3.06 -5.15 10.51
CA SER A 20 -4.34 -5.87 10.45
C SER A 20 -4.82 -6.05 9.01
N SER A 21 -5.38 -7.21 8.73
CA SER A 21 -6.12 -7.49 7.49
C SER A 21 -7.65 -7.42 7.65
N ASP A 22 -8.13 -6.95 8.80
CA ASP A 22 -9.56 -6.70 9.03
C ASP A 22 -10.04 -5.49 8.19
N PRO A 23 -10.93 -5.69 7.20
CA PRO A 23 -11.42 -4.61 6.35
C PRO A 23 -12.22 -3.56 7.14
N ALA A 24 -12.82 -3.91 8.28
CA ALA A 24 -13.59 -2.96 9.09
C ALA A 24 -12.71 -1.89 9.75
N ARG A 25 -11.40 -2.14 9.87
CA ARG A 25 -10.44 -1.18 10.46
C ARG A 25 -9.90 -0.17 9.45
N LEU A 26 -10.17 -0.31 8.15
CA LEU A 26 -9.58 0.54 7.13
C LEU A 26 -10.16 1.96 7.18
N ASP A 27 -9.30 2.95 7.31
CA ASP A 27 -9.65 4.35 7.11
C ASP A 27 -9.59 4.69 5.61
N ILE A 28 -10.75 4.60 4.96
CA ILE A 28 -10.89 4.89 3.52
C ILE A 28 -10.51 6.32 3.19
N GLY A 29 -10.73 7.27 4.10
CA GLY A 29 -10.37 8.68 3.90
C GLY A 29 -8.86 8.85 3.83
N PHE A 30 -8.14 8.28 4.80
CA PHE A 30 -6.68 8.25 4.82
C PHE A 30 -6.11 7.57 3.57
N ILE A 31 -6.59 6.36 3.24
CA ILE A 31 -6.06 5.59 2.10
C ILE A 31 -6.30 6.35 0.79
N HIS A 32 -7.50 6.92 0.60
CA HIS A 32 -7.82 7.69 -0.60
C HIS A 32 -6.93 8.92 -0.74
N HIS A 33 -6.79 9.72 0.32
CA HIS A 33 -5.94 10.89 0.29
C HIS A 33 -4.48 10.51 0.00
N ALA A 34 -3.94 9.51 0.70
CA ALA A 34 -2.57 9.04 0.52
C ALA A 34 -2.30 8.59 -0.92
N LEU A 35 -3.11 7.68 -1.47
CA LEU A 35 -2.90 7.15 -2.81
C LEU A 35 -3.11 8.21 -3.89
N SER A 36 -4.19 9.00 -3.78
CA SER A 36 -4.56 9.99 -4.79
C SER A 36 -3.59 11.17 -4.88
N THR A 37 -2.94 11.54 -3.78
CA THR A 37 -2.15 12.80 -3.72
C THR A 37 -0.66 12.60 -3.48
N GLN A 38 -0.26 11.46 -2.90
CA GLN A 38 1.13 11.22 -2.46
C GLN A 38 1.83 10.08 -3.19
N THR A 39 1.16 9.47 -4.18
CA THR A 39 1.73 8.38 -4.99
C THR A 39 1.62 8.70 -6.47
N HIS A 40 2.63 8.31 -7.24
CA HIS A 40 2.60 8.52 -8.69
C HIS A 40 1.75 7.47 -9.42
N TRP A 41 1.66 6.25 -8.90
CA TRP A 41 0.97 5.12 -9.55
C TRP A 41 -0.56 5.14 -9.40
N ALA A 42 -1.09 5.88 -8.42
CA ALA A 42 -2.53 6.00 -8.17
C ALA A 42 -2.98 7.46 -8.07
N LYS A 43 -2.20 8.38 -8.65
CA LYS A 43 -2.50 9.81 -8.65
C LYS A 43 -3.92 10.06 -9.17
N ASP A 44 -4.66 10.91 -8.47
CA ASP A 44 -6.04 11.32 -8.81
C ASP A 44 -7.07 10.17 -8.91
N ILE A 45 -6.78 9.00 -8.35
CA ILE A 45 -7.72 7.87 -8.35
C ILE A 45 -9.09 8.29 -7.78
N PRO A 46 -10.21 8.06 -8.50
CA PRO A 46 -11.53 8.38 -7.97
C PRO A 46 -11.85 7.55 -6.73
N ARG A 47 -12.45 8.18 -5.71
CA ARG A 47 -12.81 7.49 -4.45
C ARG A 47 -13.66 6.25 -4.68
N VAL A 48 -14.62 6.32 -5.60
CA VAL A 48 -15.47 5.16 -5.96
C VAL A 48 -14.66 4.00 -6.56
N THR A 49 -13.64 4.31 -7.36
CA THR A 49 -12.74 3.31 -7.95
C THR A 49 -11.90 2.65 -6.87
N LEU A 50 -11.33 3.44 -5.95
CA LEU A 50 -10.56 2.91 -4.83
C LEU A 50 -11.42 2.03 -3.91
N MET A 51 -12.64 2.47 -3.57
CA MET A 51 -13.55 1.70 -2.73
C MET A 51 -13.87 0.33 -3.36
N ARG A 52 -14.11 0.29 -4.68
CA ARG A 52 -14.30 -0.97 -5.41
C ARG A 52 -13.05 -1.83 -5.36
N ALA A 53 -11.86 -1.25 -5.57
CA ALA A 53 -10.60 -1.98 -5.52
C ALA A 53 -10.36 -2.61 -4.13
N ILE A 54 -10.62 -1.86 -3.05
CA ILE A 54 -10.52 -2.34 -1.67
C ILE A 54 -11.51 -3.48 -1.40
N ALA A 55 -12.77 -3.33 -1.82
CA ALA A 55 -13.82 -4.33 -1.60
C ALA A 55 -13.53 -5.70 -2.24
N HIS A 56 -12.73 -5.74 -3.30
CA HIS A 56 -12.38 -6.96 -4.04
C HIS A 56 -10.91 -7.39 -3.86
N SER A 57 -10.23 -6.87 -2.84
CA SER A 57 -8.84 -7.20 -2.53
C SER A 57 -8.69 -7.69 -1.09
N LEU A 58 -7.60 -8.40 -0.80
CA LEU A 58 -7.13 -8.59 0.57
C LEU A 58 -6.26 -7.38 0.93
N CYS A 59 -6.70 -6.59 1.90
CA CYS A 59 -6.07 -5.33 2.29
C CYS A 59 -5.42 -5.46 3.67
N PHE A 60 -4.34 -4.71 3.88
CA PHE A 60 -3.62 -4.64 5.15
C PHE A 60 -3.45 -3.17 5.53
N GLY A 61 -3.85 -2.81 6.75
CA GLY A 61 -3.60 -1.50 7.35
C GLY A 61 -2.49 -1.60 8.40
N ALA A 62 -1.62 -0.59 8.46
CA ALA A 62 -0.72 -0.38 9.58
C ALA A 62 -1.28 0.72 10.48
N TYR A 63 -1.32 0.48 11.78
CA TYR A 63 -1.94 1.37 12.77
C TYR A 63 -0.93 1.73 13.85
N ALA A 64 -0.71 3.01 14.11
CA ALA A 64 0.21 3.48 15.13
C ALA A 64 -0.53 4.09 16.33
N THR A 65 -0.03 3.81 17.52
CA THR A 65 -0.47 4.44 18.78
C THR A 65 0.74 4.71 19.69
N HIS A 66 0.59 5.65 20.63
CA HIS A 66 1.61 5.95 21.65
C HIS A 66 1.31 5.30 23.01
N VAL A 67 0.14 4.69 23.16
CA VAL A 67 -0.31 4.08 24.42
C VAL A 67 -0.86 2.69 24.10
N GLU A 68 -0.40 1.67 24.81
CA GLU A 68 -0.99 0.33 24.70
C GLU A 68 -2.49 0.38 25.00
N GLY A 69 -3.31 -0.19 24.11
CA GLY A 69 -4.77 -0.13 24.20
C GLY A 69 -5.39 1.25 23.87
N GLY A 70 -4.59 2.23 23.48
CA GLY A 70 -5.05 3.55 23.05
C GLY A 70 -5.64 3.54 21.64
N ALA A 71 -6.25 4.67 21.25
CA ALA A 71 -6.71 4.86 19.88
C ALA A 71 -5.51 4.82 18.92
N ALA A 72 -5.63 4.01 17.86
CA ALA A 72 -4.59 3.86 16.85
C ALA A 72 -5.03 4.52 15.54
N ARG A 73 -4.14 5.32 14.94
CA ARG A 73 -4.38 5.95 13.62
C ARG A 73 -3.80 5.06 12.52
N GLN A 74 -4.45 4.99 11.37
CA GLN A 74 -3.84 4.33 10.21
C GLN A 74 -2.65 5.17 9.70
N VAL A 75 -1.52 4.51 9.46
CA VAL A 75 -0.24 5.11 9.02
C VAL A 75 0.38 4.39 7.83
N GLY A 76 -0.24 3.31 7.37
CA GLY A 76 0.24 2.56 6.22
C GLY A 76 -0.84 1.67 5.64
N PHE A 77 -0.59 1.23 4.42
CA PHE A 77 -1.52 0.42 3.64
C PHE A 77 -0.75 -0.50 2.69
N ALA A 78 -1.30 -1.68 2.45
CA ALA A 78 -0.90 -2.57 1.37
C ALA A 78 -2.15 -3.31 0.87
N ARG A 79 -2.19 -3.61 -0.43
CA ARG A 79 -3.33 -4.28 -1.05
C ARG A 79 -2.86 -5.46 -1.90
N VAL A 80 -3.59 -6.55 -1.85
CA VAL A 80 -3.31 -7.76 -2.62
C VAL A 80 -4.53 -8.15 -3.43
N ILE A 81 -4.39 -8.18 -4.76
CA ILE A 81 -5.37 -8.75 -5.67
C ILE A 81 -5.03 -10.23 -5.82
N THR A 82 -5.94 -11.14 -5.47
CA THR A 82 -5.63 -12.58 -5.44
C THR A 82 -6.88 -13.44 -5.62
N ASP A 83 -6.68 -14.64 -6.17
CA ASP A 83 -7.65 -15.75 -6.15
C ASP A 83 -7.51 -16.63 -4.90
N ARG A 84 -6.52 -16.36 -4.04
CA ARG A 84 -6.15 -17.11 -2.81
C ARG A 84 -5.75 -18.56 -3.06
N ALA A 85 -5.39 -18.91 -4.30
CA ALA A 85 -5.08 -20.27 -4.68
C ALA A 85 -3.86 -20.38 -5.59
N THR A 86 -3.77 -19.54 -6.62
CA THR A 86 -2.74 -19.67 -7.66
C THR A 86 -1.96 -18.40 -7.91
N PHE A 87 -2.55 -17.23 -7.66
CA PHE A 87 -1.99 -15.95 -8.06
C PHE A 87 -2.24 -14.83 -7.05
N ALA A 88 -1.24 -13.97 -6.86
CA ALA A 88 -1.40 -12.69 -6.18
C ALA A 88 -0.62 -11.56 -6.87
N TYR A 89 -1.15 -10.34 -6.77
CA TYR A 89 -0.48 -9.10 -7.14
C TYR A 89 -0.46 -8.14 -5.94
N LEU A 90 0.73 -7.80 -5.45
CA LEU A 90 0.94 -6.81 -4.39
C LEU A 90 0.93 -5.41 -5.00
N ALA A 91 0.03 -4.57 -4.49
CA ALA A 91 -0.23 -3.22 -4.93
C ALA A 91 -0.30 -2.25 -3.75
N ASP A 92 -0.19 -0.96 -4.05
CA ASP A 92 -0.51 0.15 -3.14
C ASP A 92 0.18 0.08 -1.78
N VAL A 93 1.42 -0.43 -1.74
CA VAL A 93 2.25 -0.39 -0.53
C VAL A 93 2.64 1.05 -0.26
N PHE A 94 2.13 1.59 0.84
CA PHE A 94 2.34 2.97 1.24
C PHE A 94 2.57 3.07 2.75
N VAL A 95 3.46 3.97 3.16
CA VAL A 95 3.67 4.40 4.54
C VAL A 95 3.64 5.92 4.57
N ASP A 96 2.87 6.46 5.52
CA ASP A 96 2.80 7.89 5.84
C ASP A 96 4.22 8.47 5.91
N PRO A 97 4.53 9.56 5.19
CA PRO A 97 5.87 10.15 5.17
C PRO A 97 6.47 10.41 6.54
N SER A 98 5.67 10.83 7.53
CA SER A 98 6.15 11.02 8.91
C SER A 98 6.70 9.70 9.45
N MET A 99 6.02 8.59 9.23
CA MET A 99 6.29 7.28 9.86
C MET A 99 7.30 6.40 9.08
N ARG A 100 7.97 6.96 8.05
CA ARG A 100 8.98 6.22 7.27
C ARG A 100 10.26 6.02 8.06
N GLY A 101 11.08 5.06 7.64
CA GLY A 101 12.31 4.69 8.35
C GLY A 101 12.11 3.81 9.59
N LEU A 102 10.86 3.63 10.06
CA LEU A 102 10.52 2.83 11.24
C LEU A 102 10.21 1.34 10.93
N GLY A 103 10.56 0.85 9.75
CA GLY A 103 10.34 -0.55 9.36
C GLY A 103 8.88 -0.94 9.06
N ILE A 104 7.92 0.00 9.07
CA ILE A 104 6.48 -0.29 8.86
C ILE A 104 6.21 -0.96 7.50
N GLY A 105 6.83 -0.47 6.43
CA GLY A 105 6.66 -1.07 5.09
C GLY A 105 7.14 -2.53 5.03
N LYS A 106 8.22 -2.84 5.75
CA LYS A 106 8.72 -4.21 5.93
C LYS A 106 7.69 -5.08 6.66
N ARG A 107 7.13 -4.58 7.77
CA ARG A 107 6.10 -5.30 8.55
C ARG A 107 4.81 -5.54 7.76
N LEU A 108 4.40 -4.59 6.91
CA LEU A 108 3.30 -4.77 5.97
C LEU A 108 3.59 -5.91 4.99
N CYS A 109 4.77 -5.92 4.36
CA CYS A 109 5.17 -6.97 3.43
C CYS A 109 5.25 -8.35 4.11
N GLU A 110 5.83 -8.42 5.31
CA GLU A 110 5.89 -9.66 6.10
C GLU A 110 4.49 -10.18 6.44
N SER A 111 3.58 -9.30 6.84
CA SER A 111 2.20 -9.69 7.15
C SER A 111 1.44 -10.18 5.91
N VAL A 112 1.66 -9.56 4.75
CA VAL A 112 1.15 -10.02 3.46
C VAL A 112 1.66 -11.43 3.15
N LEU A 113 2.98 -11.63 3.18
CA LEU A 113 3.60 -12.88 2.77
C LEU A 113 3.35 -14.04 3.74
N ALA A 114 3.09 -13.75 5.02
CA ALA A 114 2.74 -14.74 6.02
C ALA A 114 1.23 -15.06 6.06
N HIS A 115 0.38 -14.32 5.32
CA HIS A 115 -1.06 -14.49 5.43
C HIS A 115 -1.49 -15.89 4.95
N PRO A 116 -2.32 -16.64 5.71
CA PRO A 116 -2.66 -18.03 5.38
C PRO A 116 -3.31 -18.20 4.00
N ALA A 117 -4.15 -17.24 3.59
CA ALA A 117 -4.80 -17.26 2.28
C ALA A 117 -3.87 -16.91 1.09
N LEU A 118 -2.61 -16.59 1.34
CA LEU A 118 -1.62 -16.25 0.32
C LEU A 118 -0.47 -17.28 0.25
N GLN A 119 -0.67 -18.46 0.85
CA GLN A 119 0.30 -19.56 0.80
C GLN A 119 0.06 -20.47 -0.41
N GLY A 120 1.12 -21.14 -0.88
CA GLY A 120 1.02 -22.12 -1.98
C GLY A 120 0.72 -21.52 -3.35
N LEU A 121 0.74 -20.18 -3.48
CA LEU A 121 0.49 -19.51 -4.76
C LEU A 121 1.59 -19.89 -5.76
N ARG A 122 1.18 -20.22 -6.98
CA ARG A 122 2.12 -20.46 -8.09
C ARG A 122 2.89 -19.19 -8.46
N ARG A 123 2.32 -18.02 -8.23
CA ARG A 123 2.92 -16.74 -8.65
C ARG A 123 2.47 -15.58 -7.77
N PHE A 124 3.44 -14.77 -7.33
CA PHE A 124 3.22 -13.50 -6.66
C PHE A 124 3.94 -12.40 -7.47
N LEU A 125 3.22 -11.38 -7.94
CA LEU A 125 3.77 -10.28 -8.72
C LEU A 125 3.65 -8.95 -8.01
N LEU A 126 4.50 -8.01 -8.42
CA LEU A 126 4.41 -6.58 -8.12
C LEU A 126 5.09 -5.79 -9.22
N ALA A 127 4.79 -4.50 -9.28
CA ALA A 127 5.58 -3.51 -10.02
C ALA A 127 6.23 -2.56 -9.01
N THR A 128 7.50 -2.21 -9.22
CA THR A 128 8.21 -1.28 -8.35
C THR A 128 9.16 -0.40 -9.15
N THR A 129 9.21 0.88 -8.80
CA THR A 129 10.11 1.86 -9.43
C THR A 129 11.41 2.03 -8.63
N ASP A 130 11.32 2.03 -7.29
CA ASP A 130 12.40 2.45 -6.39
C ASP A 130 12.60 1.52 -5.17
N ALA A 131 11.78 0.48 -5.02
CA ALA A 131 11.79 -0.43 -3.86
C ALA A 131 12.21 -1.87 -4.21
N ALA A 132 12.85 -2.09 -5.36
CA ALA A 132 13.31 -3.43 -5.78
C ALA A 132 14.17 -4.13 -4.70
N GLY A 133 15.10 -3.41 -4.07
CA GLY A 133 15.93 -3.96 -2.99
C GLY A 133 15.16 -4.33 -1.72
N LEU A 134 13.98 -3.74 -1.46
CA LEU A 134 13.09 -4.18 -0.39
C LEU A 134 12.45 -5.52 -0.74
N TYR A 135 11.88 -5.62 -1.93
CA TYR A 135 11.14 -6.81 -2.36
C TYR A 135 12.06 -8.02 -2.60
N ALA A 136 13.29 -7.81 -3.06
CA ALA A 136 14.28 -8.88 -3.23
C ALA A 136 14.56 -9.65 -1.94
N ARG A 137 14.49 -8.99 -0.77
CA ARG A 137 14.66 -9.65 0.54
C ARG A 137 13.56 -10.66 0.86
N TYR A 138 12.46 -10.62 0.12
CA TYR A 138 11.32 -11.51 0.26
C TYR A 138 11.21 -12.51 -0.89
N GLY A 139 12.26 -12.66 -1.71
CA GLY A 139 12.28 -13.61 -2.83
C GLY A 139 11.56 -13.12 -4.09
N PHE A 140 11.20 -11.84 -4.19
CA PHE A 140 10.80 -11.27 -5.47
C PHE A 140 12.03 -11.06 -6.34
N GLU A 141 11.97 -11.57 -7.56
CA GLU A 141 13.03 -11.45 -8.55
C GLU A 141 12.53 -10.63 -9.74
N PRO A 142 13.40 -9.83 -10.40
CA PRO A 142 13.06 -9.25 -11.69
C PRO A 142 12.63 -10.34 -12.66
N LEU A 143 11.64 -10.03 -13.48
CA LEU A 143 11.20 -10.96 -14.52
C LEU A 143 12.33 -11.14 -15.54
N ASP A 144 12.70 -12.41 -15.81
CA ASP A 144 13.72 -12.77 -16.79
C ASP A 144 13.44 -12.12 -18.17
N PRO A 145 14.46 -11.72 -18.94
CA PRO A 145 14.28 -11.18 -20.30
C PRO A 145 13.45 -12.05 -21.26
N VAL A 146 13.36 -13.37 -21.03
CA VAL A 146 12.57 -14.34 -21.80
C VAL A 146 11.13 -14.47 -21.25
N ASN A 147 10.74 -13.65 -20.26
CA ASN A 147 9.40 -13.69 -19.69
C ASN A 147 8.33 -13.28 -20.72
N LYS A 148 7.31 -14.13 -20.87
CA LYS A 148 6.18 -13.97 -21.79
C LYS A 148 5.06 -13.06 -21.25
N MET A 149 5.26 -12.36 -20.13
CA MET A 149 4.27 -11.43 -19.58
C MET A 149 4.14 -10.20 -20.48
N MET A 150 2.90 -9.85 -20.78
CA MET A 150 2.54 -8.66 -21.54
C MET A 150 1.52 -7.85 -20.75
N GLN A 151 1.46 -6.54 -20.97
CA GLN A 151 0.55 -5.65 -20.27
C GLN A 151 -0.08 -4.63 -21.23
N ILE A 152 -1.31 -4.21 -20.91
CA ILE A 152 -1.88 -2.96 -21.41
C ILE A 152 -1.75 -1.96 -20.26
N HIS A 153 -0.82 -1.03 -20.39
CA HIS A 153 -0.48 -0.09 -19.33
C HIS A 153 -0.85 1.34 -19.74
N ARG A 154 -1.70 1.97 -18.93
CA ARG A 154 -2.11 3.38 -19.06
C ARG A 154 -1.82 4.08 -17.72
N PRO A 155 -0.57 4.50 -17.47
CA PRO A 155 -0.14 4.99 -16.15
C PRO A 155 -0.90 6.23 -15.67
N ASP A 156 -1.39 7.05 -16.59
CA ASP A 156 -2.00 8.36 -16.33
C ASP A 156 -3.54 8.35 -16.50
N ILE A 157 -4.18 7.19 -16.37
CA ILE A 157 -5.61 7.00 -16.72
C ILE A 157 -6.58 7.84 -15.89
N TYR A 158 -6.18 8.32 -14.71
CA TYR A 158 -7.00 9.18 -13.85
C TYR A 158 -6.67 10.66 -13.97
N THR A 159 -5.53 11.00 -14.59
CA THR A 159 -5.06 12.38 -14.72
C THR A 159 -5.50 12.94 -16.07
N GLY A 160 -6.62 13.65 -16.10
CA GLY A 160 -7.15 14.28 -17.32
C GLY A 160 -8.49 14.99 -17.06
N PRO A 161 -9.00 15.78 -18.03
CA PRO A 161 -10.35 16.33 -17.95
C PRO A 161 -11.32 15.16 -17.80
N GLN A 162 -12.07 15.14 -16.70
CA GLN A 162 -13.22 14.24 -16.62
C GLN A 162 -14.23 14.78 -17.61
N ASP A 163 -14.39 14.11 -18.75
CA ASP A 163 -15.56 14.32 -19.59
C ASP A 163 -16.76 13.95 -18.72
N ALA A 164 -17.44 14.99 -18.21
CA ALA A 164 -18.70 14.83 -17.54
C ALA A 164 -19.69 14.18 -18.53
N PRO A 165 -20.42 13.13 -18.13
CA PRO A 165 -21.46 12.56 -18.98
C PRO A 165 -22.55 13.57 -19.30
#